data_AF-A0A544THX8-F1
#
_entry.id   AF-A0A544THX8-F1
#
_cell.length_a   1.000
_cell.length_b   1.000
_cell.length_c   1.000
_cell.angle_alpha   90.00
_cell.angle_beta   90.00
_cell.angle_gamma   90.00
#
_symmetry.space_group_name_H-M   'P 1'
#
loop_
_entity.id
_entity.type
_entity.pdbx_description
1 polymer ?
#
loop_
_entity_poly.entity_id
_entity_poly.type
_entity_poly.pdbx_seq_one_letter_code
_entity_poly.pdbx_strand_id
1 'polypeptide(L)'
;MSISNLLFWLVYIFLEFKLKWSIPLYIRIAVTISIISNDVLGELINLYVTSFLFDRIQHIFGTYSLTLWSFFIIQQFVQMKFIQKKLIIIFFITLSTTLGTFYEIFEFLQDELFKPVIKNQTSLLDTDLDLISDVVGGIIALIHYLSSESLRLFRLPFEQKCKS
;
A
#
# COMPACT_ATOMS: atom_id res chain seq x y z
N MET A 1 -11.33 11.95 -6.92
CA MET A 1 -10.49 11.56 -5.77
C MET A 1 -8.98 11.84 -5.93
N SER A 2 -8.49 12.36 -7.07
CA SER A 2 -7.04 12.41 -7.40
C SER A 2 -6.14 13.32 -6.56
N ILE A 3 -6.68 14.31 -5.85
CA ILE A 3 -5.84 15.27 -5.11
C ILE A 3 -5.32 14.67 -3.80
N SER A 4 -6.08 13.79 -3.13
CA SER A 4 -5.70 13.24 -1.82
C SER A 4 -4.50 12.30 -1.91
N ASN A 5 -4.48 11.42 -2.91
CA ASN A 5 -3.37 10.47 -3.13
C ASN A 5 -2.06 11.20 -3.48
N LEU A 6 -2.15 12.18 -4.38
CA LEU A 6 -1.02 13.03 -4.72
C LEU A 6 -0.51 13.80 -3.50
N LEU A 7 -1.41 14.41 -2.73
CA LEU A 7 -1.04 15.16 -1.52
C LEU A 7 -0.37 14.25 -0.49
N PHE A 8 -0.93 13.06 -0.25
CA PHE A 8 -0.33 12.05 0.62
C PHE A 8 1.10 11.71 0.17
N TRP A 9 1.32 11.46 -1.12
CA TRP A 9 2.63 11.12 -1.65
C TRP A 9 3.63 12.28 -1.54
N LEU A 10 3.18 13.52 -1.77
CA LEU A 10 4.02 14.71 -1.59
C LEU A 10 4.42 14.92 -0.13
N VAL A 11 3.47 14.75 0.80
CA VAL A 11 3.75 14.78 2.25
C VAL A 11 4.75 13.69 2.61
N TYR A 12 4.58 12.48 2.08
CA TYR A 12 5.52 11.39 2.27
C TYR A 12 6.93 11.76 1.79
N ILE A 13 7.09 12.28 0.57
CA ILE A 13 8.40 12.69 0.02
C ILE A 13 9.05 13.77 0.91
N PHE A 14 8.26 14.73 1.39
CA PHE A 14 8.75 15.75 2.32
C PHE A 14 9.24 15.15 3.63
N LEU A 15 8.47 14.22 4.22
CA LEU A 15 8.87 13.52 5.45
C LEU A 15 10.11 12.67 5.24
N GLU A 16 10.20 11.97 4.11
CA GLU A 16 11.36 11.16 3.75
C GLU A 16 12.63 12.02 3.70
N PHE A 17 12.57 13.17 3.04
CA PHE A 17 13.67 14.13 2.99
C PHE A 17 14.04 14.66 4.38
N LYS A 18 13.04 15.09 5.16
CA LYS A 18 13.25 15.69 6.49
C LYS A 18 13.81 14.70 7.50
N LEU A 19 13.31 13.45 7.49
CA LEU A 19 13.68 12.39 8.42
C LEU A 19 14.87 11.55 7.93
N LYS A 20 15.38 11.83 6.72
CA LYS A 20 16.45 11.09 6.05
C LYS A 20 16.14 9.60 5.94
N TRP A 21 14.87 9.29 5.67
CA TRP A 21 14.43 7.93 5.41
C TRP A 21 14.84 7.50 4.00
N SER A 22 15.00 6.20 3.81
CA SER A 22 15.36 5.59 2.54
C SER A 22 14.55 4.32 2.36
N ILE A 23 13.97 4.16 1.18
CA ILE A 23 13.25 2.94 0.77
C ILE A 23 13.76 2.48 -0.60
N PRO A 24 13.71 1.17 -0.90
CA PRO A 24 14.10 0.64 -2.21
C PRO A 24 13.41 1.38 -3.37
N LEU A 25 14.16 1.75 -4.41
CA LEU A 25 13.64 2.47 -5.57
C LEU A 25 12.46 1.74 -6.23
N TYR A 26 12.56 0.41 -6.35
CA TYR A 26 11.49 -0.43 -6.87
C TYR A 26 10.16 -0.20 -6.15
N ILE A 27 10.18 -0.11 -4.81
CA ILE A 27 8.96 0.08 -4.01
C ILE A 27 8.37 1.48 -4.26
N ARG A 28 9.22 2.51 -4.39
CA ARG A 28 8.77 3.87 -4.77
C ARG A 28 8.03 3.86 -6.10
N ILE A 29 8.62 3.19 -7.08
CA ILE A 29 8.04 3.07 -8.42
C ILE A 29 6.71 2.32 -8.34
N ALA A 30 6.64 1.19 -7.62
CA ALA A 30 5.42 0.41 -7.47
C ALA A 30 4.27 1.23 -6.86
N VAL A 31 4.50 1.94 -5.75
CA VAL A 31 3.48 2.81 -5.15
C VAL A 31 3.08 3.94 -6.08
N THR A 32 4.04 4.58 -6.76
CA THR A 32 3.76 5.66 -7.71
C THR A 32 2.89 5.16 -8.86
N ILE A 33 3.18 3.97 -9.42
CA ILE A 33 2.36 3.35 -10.46
C ILE A 33 0.96 3.03 -9.93
N SER A 34 0.84 2.52 -8.70
CA SER A 34 -0.46 2.23 -8.09
C SER A 34 -1.32 3.49 -7.94
N ILE A 35 -0.73 4.59 -7.47
CA ILE A 35 -1.40 5.89 -7.36
C ILE A 35 -1.84 6.40 -8.74
N ILE A 36 -0.95 6.38 -9.73
CA ILE A 36 -1.28 6.80 -11.10
C ILE A 36 -2.37 5.91 -11.69
N SER A 37 -2.32 4.60 -11.47
CA SER A 37 -3.35 3.66 -11.92
C SER A 37 -4.71 3.99 -11.29
N ASN A 38 -4.77 4.21 -9.98
CA ASN A 38 -5.99 4.63 -9.28
C ASN A 38 -6.57 5.93 -9.87
N ASP A 39 -5.75 6.97 -9.93
CA ASP A 39 -6.21 8.33 -10.24
C ASP A 39 -6.48 8.53 -11.74
N VAL A 40 -5.69 7.90 -12.60
CA VAL A 40 -5.83 8.07 -14.06
C VAL A 40 -6.71 6.98 -14.65
N LEU A 41 -6.39 5.71 -14.40
CA LEU A 41 -7.12 4.61 -15.03
C LEU A 41 -8.47 4.39 -14.32
N GLY A 42 -8.46 4.34 -12.99
CA GLY A 42 -9.67 4.14 -12.20
C GLY A 42 -10.65 5.30 -12.31
N GLU A 43 -10.21 6.49 -11.89
CA GLU A 43 -11.07 7.67 -11.77
C GLU A 43 -11.24 8.42 -13.11
N LEU A 44 -10.14 8.88 -13.73
CA LEU A 44 -10.23 9.74 -14.91
C LEU A 44 -10.78 9.01 -16.14
N ILE A 45 -10.38 7.75 -16.35
CA ILE A 45 -10.85 6.89 -17.44
C ILE A 45 -12.10 6.07 -17.02
N ASN A 46 -12.51 6.16 -15.76
CA ASN A 46 -13.73 5.54 -15.23
C ASN A 46 -13.71 3.98 -15.27
N LEU A 47 -12.53 3.37 -15.09
CA LEU A 47 -12.40 1.91 -15.05
C LEU A 47 -13.03 1.28 -13.82
N TYR A 48 -13.14 2.00 -12.70
CA TYR A 48 -13.88 1.51 -11.52
C TYR A 48 -15.34 1.20 -11.82
N VAL A 49 -15.98 2.00 -12.68
CA VAL A 49 -17.38 1.79 -13.07
C VAL A 49 -17.52 0.78 -14.21
N THR A 50 -16.55 0.76 -15.13
CA THR A 50 -16.67 -0.01 -16.38
C THR A 50 -16.05 -1.41 -16.31
N SER A 51 -15.22 -1.71 -15.32
CA SER A 51 -14.53 -2.99 -15.21
C SER A 51 -14.33 -3.45 -13.76
N PHE A 52 -15.16 -4.40 -13.32
CA PHE A 52 -15.01 -5.04 -12.00
C PHE A 52 -13.62 -5.68 -11.81
N LEU A 53 -13.02 -6.16 -12.90
CA LEU A 53 -11.71 -6.80 -12.84
C LEU A 53 -10.60 -5.77 -12.56
N PHE A 54 -10.76 -4.55 -13.08
CA PHE A 54 -9.80 -3.48 -12.82
C PHE A 54 -9.75 -3.17 -11.33
N ASP A 55 -10.93 -3.04 -10.71
CA ASP A 55 -11.07 -2.77 -9.28
C ASP A 55 -10.34 -3.82 -8.42
N ARG A 56 -10.61 -5.10 -8.66
CA ARG A 56 -9.92 -6.20 -7.96
C ARG A 56 -8.41 -6.21 -8.18
N ILE A 57 -7.95 -5.96 -9.40
CA ILE A 57 -6.51 -5.88 -9.71
C ILE A 57 -5.89 -4.69 -8.97
N GLN A 58 -6.60 -3.58 -8.88
CA GLN A 58 -6.13 -2.37 -8.25
C GLN A 58 -6.04 -2.53 -6.73
N HIS A 59 -6.97 -3.23 -6.09
CA HIS A 59 -6.86 -3.65 -4.68
C HIS A 59 -5.64 -4.55 -4.45
N ILE A 60 -5.47 -5.60 -5.27
CA ILE A 60 -4.31 -6.50 -5.17
C ILE A 60 -3.00 -5.70 -5.31
N PHE A 61 -2.87 -4.89 -6.36
CA PHE A 61 -1.62 -4.19 -6.67
C PHE A 61 -1.36 -3.01 -5.73
N GLY A 62 -2.41 -2.30 -5.33
CA GLY A 62 -2.35 -1.22 -4.35
C GLY A 62 -1.91 -1.73 -2.99
N THR A 63 -2.60 -2.73 -2.45
CA THR A 63 -2.24 -3.31 -1.15
C THR A 63 -0.88 -4.00 -1.20
N TYR A 64 -0.51 -4.65 -2.31
CA TYR A 64 0.84 -5.15 -2.53
C TYR A 64 1.91 -4.05 -2.36
N SER A 65 1.73 -2.93 -3.07
CA SER A 65 2.70 -1.82 -3.09
C SER A 65 2.77 -1.12 -1.74
N LEU A 66 1.62 -0.83 -1.14
CA LEU A 66 1.51 -0.16 0.15
C LEU A 66 1.98 -1.02 1.32
N THR A 67 1.80 -2.34 1.27
CA THR A 67 2.33 -3.26 2.29
C THR A 67 3.86 -3.23 2.31
N LEU A 68 4.49 -3.35 1.13
CA LEU A 68 5.94 -3.25 1.00
C LEU A 68 6.45 -1.88 1.49
N TRP A 69 5.84 -0.80 1.03
CA TRP A 69 6.20 0.55 1.45
C TRP A 69 6.08 0.73 2.97
N SER A 70 4.91 0.39 3.54
CA SER A 70 4.64 0.52 4.97
C SER A 70 5.61 -0.31 5.80
N PHE A 71 5.97 -1.52 5.36
CA PHE A 71 6.96 -2.35 6.04
C PHE A 71 8.33 -1.67 6.17
N PHE A 72 8.81 -1.00 5.13
CA PHE A 72 10.07 -0.26 5.18
C PHE A 72 9.97 1.04 5.98
N ILE A 73 8.84 1.74 5.91
CA ILE A 73 8.62 2.96 6.71
C ILE A 73 8.55 2.63 8.20
N ILE A 74 7.82 1.60 8.58
CA ILE A 74 7.67 1.21 9.98
C ILE A 74 9.03 0.85 10.58
N GLN A 75 9.86 0.06 9.91
CA GLN A 75 11.21 -0.27 10.39
C GLN A 75 12.07 0.97 10.66
N GLN A 76 11.93 2.02 9.85
CA GLN A 76 12.65 3.28 10.02
C GLN A 76 12.08 4.13 11.15
N PHE A 77 10.76 4.12 11.31
CA PHE A 77 10.09 4.81 12.40
C PHE A 77 10.46 4.20 13.76
N VAL A 78 10.44 2.87 13.87
CA VAL A 78 10.81 2.15 15.11
C VAL A 78 12.32 1.94 15.27
N GLN A 79 13.12 2.30 14.26
CA GLN A 79 14.58 2.12 14.21
C GLN A 79 15.04 0.68 14.48
N MET A 80 14.26 -0.29 13.99
CA MET A 80 14.52 -1.72 14.17
C MET A 80 14.34 -2.43 12.83
N LYS A 81 15.32 -3.27 12.48
CA LYS A 81 15.22 -4.16 11.33
C LYS A 81 14.60 -5.49 11.75
N PHE A 82 13.55 -5.92 11.08
CA PHE A 82 12.94 -7.23 11.33
C PHE A 82 13.75 -8.32 10.63
N ILE A 83 14.25 -9.28 11.41
CA ILE A 83 15.10 -10.38 10.90
C ILE A 83 14.38 -11.73 11.03
N GLN A 84 13.54 -11.91 12.05
CA GLN A 84 12.90 -13.19 12.31
C GLN A 84 11.75 -13.46 11.33
N LYS A 85 11.94 -14.46 10.45
CA LYS A 85 11.00 -14.81 9.38
C LYS A 85 9.55 -14.99 9.85
N LYS A 86 9.33 -15.67 11.00
CA LYS A 86 7.98 -15.90 11.53
C LYS A 86 7.26 -14.59 11.87
N LEU A 87 7.97 -13.65 12.49
CA LEU A 87 7.40 -12.33 12.81
C LEU A 87 7.11 -11.53 11.54
N ILE A 88 8.00 -11.61 10.53
CA ILE A 88 7.78 -10.95 9.24
C ILE A 88 6.51 -11.47 8.57
N ILE A 89 6.28 -12.79 8.56
CA ILE A 89 5.05 -13.38 7.99
C ILE A 89 3.81 -12.85 8.68
N ILE A 90 3.76 -12.90 10.01
CA ILE A 90 2.62 -12.41 10.79
C ILE A 90 2.42 -10.91 10.54
N PHE A 91 3.51 -10.16 10.52
CA PHE A 91 3.48 -8.71 10.34
C PHE A 91 2.97 -8.33 8.95
N PHE A 92 3.41 -8.98 7.87
CA PHE A 92 2.90 -8.70 6.53
C PHE A 92 1.40 -9.00 6.40
N ILE A 93 0.94 -10.15 6.91
CA ILE A 93 -0.48 -10.52 6.86
C ILE A 93 -1.34 -9.51 7.63
N THR A 94 -0.96 -9.20 8.86
CA THR A 94 -1.71 -8.25 9.70
C THR A 94 -1.66 -6.83 9.13
N LEU A 95 -0.51 -6.40 8.61
CA LEU A 95 -0.33 -5.10 7.98
C LEU A 95 -1.20 -4.96 6.72
N SER A 96 -1.18 -5.95 5.82
CA SER A 96 -1.97 -5.90 4.59
C SER A 96 -3.47 -5.92 4.88
N THR A 97 -3.94 -6.76 5.81
CA THR A 97 -5.34 -6.77 6.22
C THR A 97 -5.75 -5.43 6.83
N THR A 98 -4.89 -4.83 7.66
CA THR A 98 -5.16 -3.52 8.26
C THR A 98 -5.24 -2.43 7.18
N LEU A 99 -4.32 -2.43 6.20
CA LEU A 99 -4.32 -1.47 5.10
C LEU A 99 -5.57 -1.63 4.23
N GLY A 100 -5.96 -2.86 3.86
CA GLY A 100 -7.19 -3.12 3.12
C GLY A 100 -8.44 -2.70 3.89
N THR A 101 -8.49 -2.98 5.19
CA THR A 101 -9.59 -2.51 6.06
C THR A 101 -9.67 -0.98 6.07
N PHE A 102 -8.53 -0.28 6.14
CA PHE A 102 -8.55 1.18 6.03
C PHE A 102 -9.02 1.65 4.66
N TYR A 103 -8.65 0.97 3.58
CA TYR A 103 -9.14 1.25 2.24
C TYR A 103 -10.68 1.20 2.22
N GLU A 104 -11.28 0.07 2.60
CA GLU A 104 -12.74 -0.09 2.65
C GLU A 104 -13.43 0.94 3.55
N ILE A 105 -12.81 1.30 4.69
CA ILE A 105 -13.35 2.35 5.55
C ILE A 105 -13.35 3.70 4.84
N PHE A 106 -12.31 4.03 4.07
CA PHE A 106 -12.28 5.27 3.31
C PHE A 106 -13.35 5.31 2.22
N GLU A 107 -13.57 4.20 1.51
CA GLU A 107 -14.64 4.10 0.52
C GLU A 107 -16.02 4.25 1.13
N PHE A 108 -16.26 3.54 2.25
CA PHE A 108 -17.49 3.66 3.02
C PHE A 108 -17.75 5.12 3.46
N LEU A 109 -16.73 5.77 4.02
CA LEU A 109 -16.84 7.16 4.45
C LEU A 109 -17.14 8.10 3.27
N GLN A 110 -16.58 7.83 2.10
CA GLN A 110 -16.86 8.64 0.91
C GLN A 110 -18.30 8.45 0.43
N ASP A 111 -18.79 7.23 0.41
CA ASP A 111 -20.18 6.94 0.04
C ASP A 111 -21.16 7.64 0.97
N GLU A 112 -20.89 7.64 2.28
CA GLU A 112 -21.77 8.27 3.27
C GLU A 112 -21.66 9.80 3.31
N LEU A 113 -20.45 10.35 3.17
CA LEU A 113 -20.22 11.80 3.24
C LEU A 113 -20.61 12.52 1.95
N PHE A 114 -20.31 11.95 0.79
CA PHE A 114 -20.52 12.61 -0.51
C PHE A 114 -21.80 12.14 -1.22
N LYS A 115 -22.37 11.00 -0.83
CA LYS A 115 -23.59 10.42 -1.40
C LYS A 115 -23.56 10.42 -2.94
N PRO A 116 -22.51 9.85 -3.55
CA PRO A 116 -22.38 9.83 -4.99
C PRO A 116 -23.51 8.99 -5.62
N VAL A 117 -23.83 9.29 -6.89
CA VAL A 117 -24.86 8.53 -7.64
C VAL A 117 -24.41 7.08 -7.84
N ILE A 118 -23.12 6.88 -8.08
CA ILE A 118 -22.47 5.57 -8.14
C ILE A 118 -21.65 5.45 -6.88
N LYS A 119 -21.96 4.43 -6.07
CA LYS A 119 -21.22 4.12 -4.84
C LYS A 119 -19.90 3.45 -5.16
N ASN A 120 -18.90 3.71 -4.32
CA ASN A 120 -17.65 2.95 -4.32
C ASN A 120 -17.92 1.53 -3.83
N GLN A 121 -18.71 1.38 -2.74
CA GLN A 121 -19.13 0.08 -2.23
C GLN A 121 -20.54 -0.26 -2.68
N THR A 122 -20.65 -1.09 -3.72
CA THR A 122 -21.94 -1.42 -4.33
C THR A 122 -22.74 -2.44 -3.52
N SER A 123 -22.07 -3.31 -2.77
CA SER A 123 -22.69 -4.33 -1.93
C SER A 123 -21.72 -4.88 -0.87
N LEU A 124 -22.22 -5.66 0.10
CA LEU A 124 -21.35 -6.36 1.06
C LEU A 124 -20.41 -7.36 0.37
N LEU A 125 -20.89 -8.03 -0.69
CA LEU A 125 -20.08 -8.97 -1.46
C LEU A 125 -18.91 -8.27 -2.16
N ASP A 126 -19.11 -7.02 -2.58
CA ASP A 126 -18.08 -6.16 -3.18
C ASP A 126 -16.94 -6.00 -2.18
N THR A 127 -17.23 -5.36 -1.04
CA THR A 127 -16.30 -5.15 0.08
C THR A 127 -15.59 -6.43 0.54
N ASP A 128 -16.31 -7.54 0.65
CA ASP A 128 -15.69 -8.81 1.04
C ASP A 128 -14.68 -9.31 -0.01
N LEU A 129 -14.96 -9.13 -1.29
CA LEU A 129 -14.05 -9.48 -2.39
C LEU A 129 -12.86 -8.52 -2.47
N ASP A 130 -13.04 -7.24 -2.16
CA ASP A 130 -11.97 -6.25 -2.02
C ASP A 130 -11.01 -6.62 -0.90
N LEU A 131 -11.52 -6.93 0.28
CA LEU A 131 -10.69 -7.37 1.41
C LEU A 131 -9.93 -8.68 1.10
N ILE A 132 -10.55 -9.61 0.37
CA ILE A 132 -9.84 -10.82 -0.12
C ILE A 132 -8.72 -10.42 -1.09
N SER A 133 -9.00 -9.50 -2.02
CA SER A 133 -8.04 -8.98 -2.99
C SER A 133 -6.86 -8.29 -2.31
N ASP A 134 -7.11 -7.53 -1.24
CA ASP A 134 -6.09 -6.90 -0.42
C ASP A 134 -5.20 -7.91 0.31
N VAL A 135 -5.80 -8.94 0.92
CA VAL A 135 -5.05 -10.03 1.56
C VAL A 135 -4.18 -10.75 0.53
N VAL A 136 -4.69 -11.01 -0.67
CA VAL A 136 -3.91 -11.60 -1.78
C VAL A 136 -2.73 -10.70 -2.16
N GLY A 137 -2.95 -9.39 -2.31
CA GLY A 137 -1.89 -8.40 -2.53
C GLY A 137 -0.80 -8.43 -1.46
N GLY A 138 -1.22 -8.51 -0.18
CA GLY A 138 -0.33 -8.65 0.97
C GLY A 138 0.50 -9.94 0.97
N ILE A 139 -0.11 -11.08 0.60
CA ILE A 139 0.58 -12.36 0.46
C ILE A 139 1.62 -12.29 -0.67
N ILE A 140 1.27 -11.68 -1.81
CA ILE A 140 2.22 -11.48 -2.92
C ILE A 140 3.40 -10.60 -2.46
N ALA A 141 3.12 -9.53 -1.70
CA ALA A 141 4.15 -8.66 -1.12
C ALA A 141 5.09 -9.43 -0.19
N LEU A 142 4.54 -10.28 0.67
CA LEU A 142 5.30 -11.15 1.56
C LEU A 142 6.19 -12.12 0.78
N ILE A 143 5.63 -12.81 -0.22
CA ILE A 143 6.39 -13.75 -1.05
C ILE A 143 7.53 -13.03 -1.75
N HIS A 144 7.27 -11.86 -2.35
CA HIS A 144 8.31 -11.07 -3.00
C HIS A 144 9.40 -10.62 -2.02
N TYR A 145 9.02 -10.12 -0.83
CA TYR A 145 10.01 -9.74 0.17
C TYR A 145 10.88 -10.93 0.60
N LEU A 146 10.29 -12.11 0.81
CA LEU A 146 11.02 -13.30 1.23
C LEU A 146 11.93 -13.87 0.13
N SER A 147 11.52 -13.78 -1.15
CA SER A 147 12.30 -14.27 -2.29
C SER A 147 13.38 -13.29 -2.74
N SER A 148 13.21 -11.99 -2.49
CA SER A 148 14.13 -10.95 -2.93
C SER A 148 15.27 -10.72 -1.96
N GLU A 149 16.49 -11.13 -2.33
CA GLU A 149 17.69 -10.83 -1.57
C GLU A 149 17.97 -9.32 -1.48
N SER A 150 17.71 -8.58 -2.56
CA SER A 150 17.95 -7.13 -2.60
C SER A 150 17.08 -6.38 -1.59
N LEU A 151 15.83 -6.81 -1.38
CA LEU A 151 14.94 -6.22 -0.37
C LEU A 151 15.38 -6.57 1.05
N ARG A 152 15.75 -7.83 1.32
CA ARG A 152 16.19 -8.27 2.66
C ARG A 152 17.51 -7.65 3.08
N LEU A 153 18.43 -7.46 2.14
CA LEU A 153 19.76 -6.89 2.37
C LEU A 153 19.79 -5.36 2.27
N PHE A 154 18.67 -4.72 1.91
CA PHE A 154 18.57 -3.27 1.88
C PHE A 154 18.98 -2.68 3.24
N ARG A 155 19.91 -1.72 3.21
CA ARG A 155 20.47 -1.11 4.43
C ARG A 155 19.66 0.11 4.80
N LEU A 156 19.06 0.08 5.98
CA LEU A 156 18.30 1.20 6.50
C LEU A 156 19.25 2.25 7.09
N PRO A 157 18.93 3.55 7.02
CA PRO A 157 19.83 4.63 7.46
C PRO A 157 20.30 4.50 8.92
N PHE A 158 19.46 3.97 9.81
CA PHE A 158 19.82 3.80 11.23
C PHE A 158 20.86 2.67 11.45
N GLU A 159 20.92 1.66 10.58
CA GLU A 159 21.91 0.59 10.68
C GLU A 159 23.34 1.10 10.42
N GLN A 160 23.47 2.25 9.75
CA GLN A 160 24.77 2.86 9.43
C GLN A 160 25.33 3.66 10.61
N LYS A 161 24.47 4.22 11.47
CA LYS A 161 24.89 5.02 12.64
C LYS A 161 25.56 4.19 13.73
N CYS A 162 25.27 2.90 13.84
CA CYS A 162 25.88 2.03 14.85
C CYS A 162 27.27 1.50 14.46
N LYS A 163 27.79 1.87 13.27
CA LYS A 163 29.10 1.42 12.77
C LYS A 163 30.16 2.53 12.70
N SER A 164 29.85 3.73 13.18
CA SER A 164 30.79 4.86 13.36
C SER A 164 31.13 5.04 14.82
#